data_AF-A0A7S3BIV6-F1
#
_entry.id   AF-A0A7S3BIV6-F1
#
_cell.length_a   1.000
_cell.length_b   1.000
_cell.length_c   1.000
_cell.angle_alpha   90.00
_cell.angle_beta   90.00
_cell.angle_gamma   90.00
#
_symmetry.space_group_name_H-M   'P 1'
#
loop_
_entity.id
_entity.type
_entity.pdbx_description
1 polymer ?
#
loop_
_entity_poly.entity_id
_entity_poly.type
_entity_poly.pdbx_seq_one_letter_code
_entity_poly.pdbx_strand_id
1 'polypeptide(L)'
;MPLMAHAAPREVKRMSVATAHGPRAWSVWDTLEVALAAQEATLGALIAQFESKYGLEVCMVSYKSSLLFMDFMPAPKQKERKDMPLLELIATVGKVVLPKGTSPLYLSLSCTDAQDEDVELGA
;
A
#
# COMPACT_ATOMS: atom_id res chain seq x y z
N MET A 1 15.95 46.98 -5.97
CA MET A 1 16.00 46.24 -7.25
C MET A 1 15.17 44.98 -7.11
N PRO A 2 14.40 44.54 -8.12
CA PRO A 2 13.74 43.25 -8.07
C PRO A 2 14.80 42.12 -8.18
N LEU A 3 14.82 41.21 -7.21
CA LEU A 3 15.65 40.00 -7.25
C LEU A 3 14.91 38.93 -8.02
N MET A 4 15.47 38.49 -9.13
CA MET A 4 15.05 37.28 -9.83
C MET A 4 16.02 36.16 -9.47
N ALA A 5 15.52 35.10 -8.84
CA ALA A 5 16.29 33.91 -8.50
C ALA A 5 15.60 32.67 -9.08
N HIS A 6 16.41 31.75 -9.59
CA HIS A 6 15.98 30.43 -10.04
C HIS A 6 16.88 29.38 -9.39
N ALA A 7 16.33 28.19 -9.15
CA ALA A 7 17.07 27.02 -8.69
C ALA A 7 16.58 25.81 -9.46
N ALA A 8 17.49 24.91 -9.81
CA ALA A 8 17.11 23.65 -10.45
C ALA A 8 16.25 22.79 -9.49
N PRO A 9 15.31 21.98 -10.02
CA PRO A 9 14.60 20.99 -9.22
C PRO A 9 15.57 20.05 -8.52
N ARG A 10 15.24 19.66 -7.29
CA ARG A 10 16.03 18.67 -6.55
C ARG A 10 15.83 17.29 -7.15
N GLU A 11 16.90 16.51 -7.17
CA GLU A 11 16.81 15.10 -7.55
C GLU A 11 15.93 14.33 -6.56
N VAL A 12 15.26 13.30 -7.08
CA VAL A 12 14.39 12.46 -6.29
C VAL A 12 15.23 11.54 -5.42
N LYS A 13 14.98 11.56 -4.11
CA LYS A 13 15.58 10.60 -3.18
C LYS A 13 15.11 9.19 -3.53
N ARG A 14 16.06 8.29 -3.80
CA ARG A 14 15.79 6.85 -3.93
C ARG A 14 16.12 6.14 -2.63
N MET A 15 15.21 5.31 -2.16
CA MET A 15 15.39 4.41 -1.03
C MET A 15 15.75 3.03 -1.57
N SER A 16 16.76 2.39 -0.98
CA SER A 16 17.10 1.00 -1.28
C SER A 16 16.49 0.11 -0.21
N VAL A 17 15.76 -0.91 -0.60
CA VAL A 17 15.09 -1.85 0.31
C VAL A 17 15.53 -3.27 -0.02
N ALA A 18 15.81 -4.04 1.03
CA ALA A 18 16.17 -5.45 0.92
C ALA A 18 14.90 -6.30 0.85
N THR A 19 14.44 -6.62 -0.36
CA THR A 19 13.30 -7.54 -0.54
C THR A 19 13.75 -8.99 -0.55
N ALA A 20 12.81 -9.93 -0.31
CA ALA A 20 13.08 -11.36 -0.44
C ALA A 20 13.58 -11.78 -1.84
N HIS A 21 13.29 -10.97 -2.87
CA HIS A 21 13.69 -11.21 -4.27
C HIS A 21 15.00 -10.49 -4.66
N GLY A 22 15.66 -9.83 -3.71
CA GLY A 22 16.86 -9.04 -3.91
C GLY A 22 16.68 -7.55 -3.61
N PRO A 23 17.76 -6.76 -3.61
CA PRO A 23 17.67 -5.33 -3.32
C PRO A 23 16.91 -4.60 -4.44
N ARG A 24 15.94 -3.77 -4.05
CA ARG A 24 15.16 -2.94 -4.97
C ARG A 24 15.24 -1.48 -4.54
N ALA A 25 15.38 -0.59 -5.51
CA ALA A 25 15.34 0.84 -5.27
C ALA A 25 13.95 1.39 -5.61
N TRP A 26 13.40 2.22 -4.73
CA TRP A 26 12.14 2.93 -4.91
C TRP A 26 12.31 4.43 -4.68
N SER A 27 11.40 5.18 -5.23
CA SER A 27 11.28 6.62 -5.11
C SER A 27 9.83 6.99 -4.82
N VAL A 28 9.60 8.24 -4.39
CA VAL A 28 8.25 8.75 -4.12
C VAL A 28 7.31 8.74 -5.34
N TRP A 29 7.86 8.56 -6.55
CA TRP A 29 7.10 8.53 -7.80
C TRP A 29 6.77 7.11 -8.28
N ASP A 30 7.30 6.09 -7.61
CA ASP A 30 7.04 4.71 -7.99
C ASP A 30 5.67 4.25 -7.48
N THR A 31 4.86 3.68 -8.38
CA THR A 31 3.57 3.09 -8.04
C THR A 31 3.67 1.57 -8.15
N LEU A 32 3.30 0.87 -7.08
CA LEU A 32 3.29 -0.60 -7.04
C LEU A 32 1.91 -1.12 -7.44
N GLU A 33 1.84 -1.73 -8.62
CA GLU A 33 0.57 -2.24 -9.16
C GLU A 33 0.36 -3.71 -8.79
N VAL A 34 -0.87 -4.05 -8.38
CA VAL A 34 -1.33 -5.42 -8.19
C VAL A 34 -2.66 -5.58 -8.92
N ALA A 35 -2.74 -6.58 -9.80
CA ALA A 35 -3.97 -6.90 -10.50
C ALA A 35 -4.67 -8.04 -9.76
N LEU A 36 -5.90 -7.80 -9.31
CA LEU A 36 -6.76 -8.81 -8.72
C LEU A 36 -7.93 -9.12 -9.66
N ALA A 37 -8.26 -10.40 -9.81
CA ALA A 37 -9.48 -10.79 -10.48
C ALA A 37 -10.69 -10.33 -9.65
N ALA A 38 -11.74 -9.82 -10.30
CA ALA A 38 -12.90 -9.24 -9.62
C ALA A 38 -13.60 -10.20 -8.65
N GLN A 39 -13.51 -11.51 -8.90
CA GLN A 39 -14.11 -12.56 -8.05
C GLN A 39 -13.28 -12.89 -6.80
N GLU A 40 -12.02 -12.44 -6.72
CA GLU A 40 -11.07 -12.77 -5.65
C GLU A 40 -10.51 -11.51 -4.97
N ALA A 41 -11.13 -10.35 -5.15
CA ALA A 41 -10.65 -9.06 -4.64
C ALA A 41 -10.89 -8.87 -3.13
N THR A 42 -10.45 -9.83 -2.30
CA THR A 42 -10.42 -9.73 -0.83
C THR A 42 -9.16 -9.02 -0.38
N LEU A 43 -9.17 -8.50 0.85
CA LEU A 43 -7.97 -7.91 1.45
C LEU A 43 -6.83 -8.96 1.58
N GLY A 44 -7.16 -10.18 1.98
CA GLY A 44 -6.19 -11.26 2.12
C GLY A 44 -5.51 -11.62 0.79
N ALA A 45 -6.27 -11.64 -0.32
CA ALA A 45 -5.72 -11.88 -1.65
C ALA A 45 -4.81 -10.73 -2.10
N LEU A 46 -5.17 -9.47 -1.80
CA LEU A 46 -4.32 -8.31 -2.07
C LEU A 46 -2.97 -8.43 -1.35
N ILE A 47 -3.00 -8.72 -0.05
CA ILE A 47 -1.81 -8.87 0.78
C ILE A 47 -0.94 -10.00 0.20
N ALA A 48 -1.50 -11.20 0.03
CA ALA A 48 -0.74 -12.35 -0.47
C ALA A 48 -0.11 -12.11 -1.85
N GLN A 49 -0.83 -11.45 -2.77
CA GLN A 49 -0.30 -11.09 -4.10
C GLN A 49 0.80 -10.04 -4.01
N PHE A 50 0.64 -9.06 -3.12
CA PHE A 50 1.65 -8.03 -2.91
C PHE A 50 2.94 -8.62 -2.33
N GLU A 51 2.83 -9.41 -1.26
CA GLU A 51 3.97 -10.07 -0.60
C GLU A 51 4.68 -11.02 -1.56
N SER A 52 3.92 -11.82 -2.32
CA SER A 52 4.51 -12.71 -3.33
C SER A 52 5.24 -11.95 -4.44
N LYS A 53 4.70 -10.82 -4.92
CA LYS A 53 5.25 -10.06 -6.04
C LYS A 53 6.44 -9.18 -5.65
N TYR A 54 6.39 -8.57 -4.47
CA TYR A 54 7.38 -7.59 -4.04
C TYR A 54 8.31 -8.09 -2.96
N GLY A 55 8.02 -9.21 -2.30
CA GLY A 55 8.89 -9.82 -1.29
C GLY A 55 9.03 -8.96 -0.04
N LEU A 56 7.93 -8.30 0.35
CA LEU A 56 7.79 -7.42 1.51
C LEU A 56 6.61 -7.91 2.32
N GLU A 57 6.67 -7.84 3.64
CA GLU A 57 5.56 -8.25 4.52
C GLU A 57 4.65 -7.07 4.83
N VAL A 58 3.34 -7.20 4.63
CA VAL A 58 2.41 -6.06 4.78
C VAL A 58 1.94 -5.93 6.22
N CYS A 59 2.42 -4.89 6.92
CA CYS A 59 2.03 -4.63 8.30
C CYS A 59 0.75 -3.80 8.41
N MET A 60 0.53 -2.86 7.49
CA MET A 60 -0.59 -1.91 7.55
C MET A 60 -1.13 -1.56 6.16
N VAL A 61 -2.47 -1.50 6.05
CA VAL A 61 -3.17 -1.10 4.83
C VAL A 61 -4.15 0.01 5.13
N SER A 62 -4.03 1.12 4.40
CA SER A 62 -4.92 2.27 4.51
C SER A 62 -5.50 2.68 3.15
N TYR A 63 -6.73 3.18 3.19
CA TYR A 63 -7.38 3.83 2.06
C TYR A 63 -7.67 5.28 2.43
N LYS A 64 -6.97 6.22 1.77
CA LYS A 64 -6.96 7.64 2.16
C LYS A 64 -6.62 7.76 3.65
N SER A 65 -7.47 8.39 4.45
CA SER A 65 -7.29 8.56 5.90
C SER A 65 -7.80 7.38 6.74
N SER A 66 -8.32 6.32 6.12
CA SER A 66 -8.95 5.20 6.84
C SER A 66 -8.04 4.00 6.94
N LEU A 67 -7.77 3.55 8.17
CA LEU A 67 -7.01 2.34 8.45
C LEU A 67 -7.89 1.10 8.23
N LEU A 68 -7.62 0.37 7.15
CA LEU A 68 -8.37 -0.83 6.77
C LEU A 68 -7.87 -2.07 7.52
N PHE A 69 -6.56 -2.22 7.69
CA PHE A 69 -5.94 -3.38 8.33
C PHE A 69 -4.60 -3.05 8.97
N MET A 70 -4.28 -3.77 10.06
CA MET A 70 -2.98 -3.74 10.73
C MET A 70 -2.70 -5.13 11.34
N ASP A 71 -1.46 -5.59 11.33
CA ASP A 71 -1.13 -6.94 11.81
C ASP A 71 -1.07 -7.08 13.34
N PHE A 72 -1.09 -5.97 14.08
CA PHE A 72 -1.23 -5.95 15.54
C PHE A 72 -2.69 -5.88 16.02
N MET A 73 -3.68 -6.05 15.13
CA MET A 73 -5.09 -6.24 15.52
C MET A 73 -5.31 -7.59 16.22
N PRO A 74 -6.37 -7.77 17.03
CA PRO A 74 -6.74 -9.09 17.52
C PRO A 74 -7.00 -10.08 16.38
N ALA A 75 -6.46 -11.29 16.47
CA ALA A 75 -6.59 -12.36 15.46
C ALA A 75 -8.00 -12.55 14.85
N PRO A 76 -9.11 -12.56 15.62
CA PRO A 76 -10.44 -12.69 15.02
C PRO A 76 -10.81 -11.52 14.10
N LYS A 77 -10.44 -10.29 14.47
CA LYS A 77 -10.69 -9.08 13.65
C LYS A 77 -9.82 -9.05 12.41
N GLN A 78 -8.58 -9.55 12.50
CA GLN A 78 -7.72 -9.68 11.34
C GLN A 78 -8.32 -10.63 10.31
N LYS A 79 -8.76 -11.82 10.77
CA LYS A 79 -9.34 -12.83 9.89
C LYS A 79 -10.61 -12.32 9.20
N GLU A 80 -11.52 -11.72 9.97
CA GLU A 80 -12.74 -11.12 9.44
C GLU A 80 -12.44 -10.09 8.33
N ARG A 81 -11.46 -9.20 8.54
CA ARG A 81 -11.10 -8.18 7.55
C ARG A 81 -10.37 -8.75 6.34
N LYS A 82 -9.49 -9.75 6.53
CA LYS A 82 -8.78 -10.44 5.45
C LYS A 82 -9.74 -11.18 4.52
N ASP A 83 -10.80 -11.76 5.07
CA ASP A 83 -11.82 -12.49 4.31
C ASP A 83 -12.83 -11.56 3.59
N MET A 84 -12.90 -10.28 3.96
CA MET A 84 -13.84 -9.31 3.39
C MET A 84 -13.39 -8.82 2.00
N PRO A 85 -14.33 -8.62 1.04
CA PRO A 85 -14.04 -7.93 -0.22
C PRO A 85 -13.54 -6.51 0.00
N LEU A 86 -12.53 -6.06 -0.77
CA LEU A 86 -11.91 -4.74 -0.61
C LEU A 86 -12.92 -3.58 -0.70
N LEU A 87 -13.85 -3.65 -1.65
CA LEU A 87 -14.90 -2.63 -1.82
C LEU A 87 -15.83 -2.55 -0.62
N GLU A 88 -16.18 -3.71 -0.04
CA GLU A 88 -17.01 -3.79 1.16
C GLU A 88 -16.25 -3.29 2.39
N LEU A 89 -14.96 -3.63 2.51
CA LEU A 89 -14.10 -3.16 3.59
C LEU A 89 -13.95 -1.63 3.56
N ILE A 90 -13.77 -1.04 2.38
CA ILE A 90 -13.72 0.42 2.21
C ILE A 90 -15.06 1.07 2.58
N ALA A 91 -16.18 0.45 2.20
CA ALA A 91 -17.51 0.96 2.53
C ALA A 91 -17.83 0.86 4.03
N THR A 92 -17.47 -0.24 4.69
CA THR A 92 -17.81 -0.52 6.09
C THR A 92 -16.83 0.13 7.07
N VAL A 93 -15.53 -0.13 6.90
CA VAL A 93 -14.47 0.36 7.79
C VAL A 93 -14.04 1.77 7.40
N GLY A 94 -13.85 2.01 6.10
CA GLY A 94 -13.49 3.33 5.59
C GLY A 94 -14.64 4.33 5.59
N LYS A 95 -15.89 3.86 5.69
CA LYS A 95 -17.10 4.69 5.58
C LYS A 95 -17.11 5.54 4.31
N VAL A 96 -16.47 5.04 3.23
CA VAL A 96 -16.40 5.72 1.94
C VAL A 96 -17.34 5.03 0.95
N VAL A 97 -18.26 5.80 0.37
CA VAL A 97 -19.09 5.32 -0.74
C VAL A 97 -18.27 5.42 -2.03
N LEU A 98 -17.96 4.27 -2.63
CA LEU A 98 -17.27 4.22 -3.90
C LEU A 98 -18.27 4.30 -5.07
N PRO A 99 -18.02 5.15 -6.08
CA PRO A 99 -18.78 5.14 -7.32
C PRO A 99 -18.74 3.76 -8.00
N LYS A 100 -19.81 3.40 -8.72
CA LYS A 100 -19.84 2.16 -9.52
C LYS A 100 -18.76 2.24 -10.61
N GLY A 101 -17.93 1.19 -10.73
CA GLY A 101 -16.86 1.13 -11.71
C GLY A 101 -15.56 1.83 -11.31
N THR A 102 -15.37 2.15 -10.01
CA THR A 102 -14.12 2.74 -9.53
C THR A 102 -12.96 1.75 -9.69
N SER A 103 -12.11 2.00 -10.69
CA SER A 103 -10.84 1.33 -10.95
C SER A 103 -9.89 2.29 -11.67
N PRO A 104 -8.61 2.38 -11.31
CA PRO A 104 -7.92 1.65 -10.22
C PRO A 104 -8.23 2.23 -8.82
N LEU A 105 -7.96 1.44 -7.77
CA LEU A 105 -7.97 1.88 -6.38
C LEU A 105 -6.54 2.15 -5.91
N TYR A 106 -6.32 3.27 -5.22
CA TYR A 106 -5.03 3.61 -4.63
C TYR A 106 -5.08 3.37 -3.12
N LEU A 107 -4.16 2.54 -2.63
CA LEU A 107 -4.02 2.17 -1.22
C LEU A 107 -2.61 2.55 -0.77
N SER A 108 -2.47 2.99 0.48
CA SER A 108 -1.18 3.23 1.11
C SER A 108 -0.84 2.02 2.00
N LEU A 109 0.38 1.53 1.84
CA LEU A 109 0.86 0.31 2.49
C LEU A 109 2.10 0.64 3.33
N SER A 110 2.14 0.12 4.55
CA SER A 110 3.37 0.04 5.35
C SER A 110 3.79 -1.41 5.43
N CYS A 111 5.05 -1.67 5.11
CA CYS A 111 5.59 -3.02 4.99
C CYS A 111 6.90 -3.12 5.75
N THR A 112 7.29 -4.32 6.15
CA THR A 112 8.64 -4.63 6.62
C THR A 112 9.42 -5.33 5.51
N ASP A 113 10.72 -5.07 5.48
CA ASP A 113 11.65 -5.72 4.57
C ASP A 113 12.22 -7.02 5.15
N ALA A 114 13.10 -7.70 4.40
CA ALA A 114 13.67 -8.98 4.85
C ALA A 114 14.57 -8.87 6.10
N GLN A 115 14.93 -7.66 6.52
CA GLN A 115 15.71 -7.37 7.73
C GLN A 115 14.84 -6.86 8.88
N ASP A 116 13.51 -6.91 8.73
CA ASP A 116 12.55 -6.38 9.70
C ASP A 116 12.64 -4.84 9.83
N GLU A 117 13.18 -4.15 8.82
CA GLU A 117 13.18 -2.69 8.78
C GLU A 117 11.87 -2.17 8.16
N ASP A 118 11.29 -1.13 8.78
CA ASP A 118 10.07 -0.48 8.31
C ASP A 118 10.30 0.22 6.96
N VAL A 119 9.45 -0.10 6.00
CA VAL A 119 9.41 0.49 4.68
C VAL A 119 8.03 1.06 4.42
N GLU A 120 7.99 2.38 4.29
CA GLU A 120 6.79 3.08 3.90
C GLU A 120 6.67 3.11 2.37
N LEU A 121 5.56 2.56 1.86
CA LEU A 121 5.24 2.52 0.43
C LEU A 121 3.98 3.35 0.22
N GLY A 122 4.17 4.67 0.10
CA GLY A 122 3.11 5.58 -0.32
C GLY A 122 3.29 7.01 0.16
N ALA A 123 2.88 7.93 -0.71
CA ALA A 123 2.41 9.27 -0.38
C ALA A 123 1.15 9.52 -1.23
#